data_AF-A0A0F7RU78-F1
#
_entry.id   AF-A0A0F7RU78-F1
#
_cell.length_a   1.000
_cell.length_b   1.000
_cell.length_c   1.000
_cell.angle_alpha   90.00
_cell.angle_beta   90.00
_cell.angle_gamma   90.00
#
_symmetry.space_group_name_H-M   'P 1'
#
loop_
_entity.id
_entity.type
_entity.pdbx_description
1 polymer ?
#
loop_
_entity_poly.entity_id
_entity_poly.type
_entity_poly.pdbx_seq_one_letter_code
_entity_poly.pdbx_strand_id
1 'polypeptide(L)'
;MWEWYTTKPYVDLGEVRFIGNVPTPWPSWTIAASSNTALSSDDPVSAILPQFLTRLQESIRAFANPETRQNGQAKQWIVQHHQYEEEDVESWLNTVRWVGEQTPDPDGLKVPAMGQDTTTQTVSSETIKETLKVLEKAGVVRADFDPNVFVDVESRLVK
;
A
#
# COMPACT_ATOMS: atom_id res chain seq x y z
N MET A 1 -4.88 12.78 -11.33
CA MET A 1 -3.76 12.89 -10.36
C MET A 1 -2.83 11.74 -10.67
N TRP A 2 -1.53 11.98 -10.64
CA TRP A 2 -0.52 10.96 -10.94
C TRP A 2 0.44 10.89 -9.76
N GLU A 3 1.03 9.72 -9.53
CA GLU A 3 1.98 9.54 -8.43
C GLU A 3 3.24 10.39 -8.69
N TRP A 4 3.83 10.98 -7.64
CA TRP A 4 4.87 11.99 -7.76
C TRP A 4 6.15 11.44 -8.39
N TYR A 5 6.70 10.35 -7.86
CA TYR A 5 7.99 9.80 -8.32
C TYR A 5 7.92 9.25 -9.75
N THR A 6 6.76 8.75 -10.18
CA THR A 6 6.51 8.32 -11.57
C THR A 6 6.27 9.48 -12.54
N THR A 7 5.97 10.69 -12.03
CA THR A 7 5.73 11.88 -12.86
C THR A 7 6.90 12.85 -12.88
N LYS A 8 7.74 12.82 -11.83
CA LYS A 8 8.86 13.74 -11.66
C LYS A 8 9.80 13.80 -12.87
N PRO A 9 10.17 12.70 -13.55
CA PRO A 9 11.02 12.78 -14.75
C PRO A 9 10.45 13.71 -15.85
N TYR A 10 9.14 13.72 -16.03
CA TYR A 10 8.46 14.59 -17.02
C TYR A 10 8.40 16.05 -16.56
N VAL A 11 8.37 16.29 -15.24
CA VAL A 11 8.48 17.63 -14.66
C VAL A 11 9.89 18.17 -14.89
N ASP A 12 10.90 17.35 -14.64
CA ASP A 12 12.31 17.73 -14.79
C ASP A 12 12.69 18.00 -16.25
N LEU A 13 12.07 17.28 -17.20
CA LEU A 13 12.18 17.53 -18.64
C LEU A 13 11.38 18.76 -19.11
N GLY A 14 10.52 19.34 -18.26
CA GLY A 14 9.66 20.47 -18.59
C GLY A 14 8.46 20.13 -19.48
N GLU A 15 8.14 18.85 -19.66
CA GLU A 15 6.98 18.39 -20.43
C GLU A 15 5.65 18.66 -19.71
N VAL A 16 5.69 18.62 -18.37
CA VAL A 16 4.55 18.92 -17.50
C VAL A 16 4.96 19.88 -16.38
N ARG A 17 3.98 20.57 -15.79
CA ARG A 17 4.19 21.50 -14.69
C ARG A 17 3.58 20.99 -13.40
N PHE A 18 4.39 20.89 -12.35
CA PHE A 18 3.88 20.62 -11.00
C PHE A 18 3.11 21.83 -10.45
N ILE A 19 1.86 21.61 -10.03
CA ILE A 19 0.98 22.67 -9.49
C ILE A 19 0.55 22.41 -8.03
N GLY A 20 0.95 21.27 -7.45
CA GLY A 20 0.61 20.87 -6.10
C GLY A 20 0.44 19.36 -5.96
N ASN A 21 0.38 18.89 -4.71
CA ASN A 21 0.15 17.51 -4.34
C ASN A 21 -0.99 17.39 -3.32
N VAL A 22 -1.64 16.23 -3.29
CA VAL A 22 -2.64 15.89 -2.28
C VAL A 22 -2.33 14.47 -1.81
N PRO A 23 -1.78 14.28 -0.59
CA PRO A 23 -1.57 12.94 -0.06
C PRO A 23 -2.91 12.24 0.18
N THR A 24 -2.97 10.93 -0.04
CA THR A 24 -4.15 10.14 0.30
C THR A 24 -4.31 10.08 1.82
N PRO A 25 -5.54 10.21 2.36
CA PRO A 25 -5.77 10.16 3.81
C PRO A 25 -5.78 8.73 4.37
N TRP A 26 -5.61 7.72 3.53
CA TRP A 26 -5.58 6.28 3.84
C TRP A 26 -4.34 5.61 3.23
N PRO A 27 -4.00 4.37 3.65
CA PRO A 27 -2.93 3.57 3.06
C PRO A 27 -3.08 3.43 1.53
N SER A 28 -1.98 3.61 0.80
CA SER A 28 -2.01 3.70 -0.67
C SER A 28 -2.31 2.38 -1.39
N TRP A 29 -2.18 1.23 -0.71
CA TRP A 29 -2.30 -0.10 -1.31
C TRP A 29 -3.15 -1.04 -0.45
N THR A 30 -3.84 -1.98 -1.10
CA THR A 30 -4.62 -3.05 -0.47
C THR A 30 -4.60 -4.28 -1.39
N ILE A 31 -4.78 -5.47 -0.83
CA ILE A 31 -4.87 -6.73 -1.58
C ILE A 31 -6.34 -7.09 -1.71
N ALA A 32 -6.81 -7.29 -2.94
CA ALA A 32 -8.15 -7.79 -3.22
C ALA A 32 -8.07 -9.21 -3.81
N ALA A 33 -8.97 -10.08 -3.37
CA ALA A 33 -9.07 -11.46 -3.84
C ALA A 33 -10.48 -11.72 -4.39
N SER A 34 -10.58 -12.46 -5.49
CA SER A 34 -11.87 -12.79 -6.12
C SER A 34 -12.66 -13.77 -5.25
N SER A 35 -13.90 -13.41 -4.92
CA SER A 35 -14.82 -14.29 -4.19
C SER A 35 -15.20 -15.54 -4.99
N ASN A 36 -15.23 -15.44 -6.33
CA ASN A 36 -15.62 -16.54 -7.21
C ASN A 36 -14.53 -17.61 -7.38
N THR A 37 -13.30 -17.33 -6.97
CA THR A 37 -12.15 -18.23 -7.17
C THR A 37 -11.32 -18.36 -5.89
N ALA A 38 -10.63 -17.29 -5.48
CA ALA A 38 -9.71 -17.30 -4.34
C ALA A 38 -10.38 -17.55 -2.98
N LEU A 39 -11.71 -17.39 -2.88
CA LEU A 39 -12.50 -17.67 -1.68
C LEU A 39 -13.55 -18.79 -1.89
N SER A 40 -13.59 -19.39 -3.08
CA SER A 40 -14.55 -20.46 -3.39
C SER A 40 -14.05 -21.80 -2.85
N SER A 41 -14.80 -22.46 -1.96
CA SER A 41 -14.40 -23.73 -1.34
C SER A 41 -14.15 -24.86 -2.35
N ASP A 42 -14.79 -24.79 -3.51
CA ASP A 42 -14.74 -25.84 -4.54
C ASP A 42 -13.67 -25.54 -5.61
N ASP A 43 -13.01 -24.38 -5.55
CA ASP A 43 -11.95 -23.99 -6.48
C ASP A 43 -10.57 -24.34 -5.88
N PRO A 44 -9.71 -25.09 -6.60
CA PRO A 44 -8.34 -25.38 -6.16
C PRO A 44 -7.50 -24.14 -5.83
N VAL A 45 -7.82 -22.97 -6.41
CA VAL A 45 -7.14 -21.69 -6.17
C VAL A 45 -7.37 -21.18 -4.74
N SER A 46 -8.46 -21.57 -4.08
CA SER A 46 -8.74 -21.12 -2.70
C SER A 46 -7.66 -21.52 -1.70
N ALA A 47 -6.99 -22.66 -1.92
CA ALA A 47 -5.88 -23.14 -1.09
C ALA A 47 -4.59 -22.30 -1.27
N ILE A 48 -4.52 -21.46 -2.32
CA ILE A 48 -3.34 -20.66 -2.65
C ILE A 48 -3.31 -19.35 -1.86
N LEU A 49 -4.47 -18.72 -1.64
CA LEU A 49 -4.54 -17.38 -1.03
C LEU A 49 -3.82 -17.31 0.35
N PRO A 50 -4.04 -18.23 1.31
CA PRO A 50 -3.34 -18.17 2.60
C PRO A 50 -1.81 -18.28 2.46
N GLN A 51 -1.35 -19.11 1.52
CA GLN A 51 0.08 -19.30 1.25
C GLN A 51 0.69 -18.06 0.58
N PHE A 52 -0.05 -17.45 -0.35
CA PHE A 52 0.35 -16.21 -1.01
C PHE A 52 0.53 -15.07 0.00
N LEU A 53 -0.44 -14.83 0.88
CA LEU A 53 -0.37 -13.74 1.86
C LEU A 53 0.80 -13.95 2.83
N THR A 54 1.01 -15.18 3.31
CA THR A 54 2.16 -15.53 4.16
C THR A 54 3.49 -15.22 3.46
N ARG A 55 3.68 -15.71 2.23
CA ARG A 55 4.91 -15.48 1.46
C ARG A 55 5.12 -14.01 1.10
N LEU A 56 4.03 -13.29 0.83
CA LEU A 56 4.08 -11.85 0.57
C LEU A 56 4.58 -11.10 1.82
N GLN A 57 4.10 -11.45 3.01
CA GLN A 57 4.56 -10.84 4.27
C GLN A 57 6.07 -11.05 4.48
N GLU A 58 6.54 -12.27 4.22
CA GLU A 58 7.96 -12.62 4.30
C GLU A 58 8.79 -11.84 3.27
N SER A 59 8.29 -11.73 2.04
CA SER A 59 8.94 -10.99 0.95
C SER A 59 9.02 -9.49 1.25
N ILE A 60 7.95 -8.90 1.81
CA ILE A 60 7.94 -7.51 2.27
C ILE A 60 9.03 -7.29 3.31
N ARG A 61 9.13 -8.17 4.32
CA ARG A 61 10.17 -8.04 5.36
C ARG A 61 11.57 -8.19 4.77
N ALA A 62 11.77 -9.15 3.88
CA ALA A 62 13.05 -9.34 3.19
C ALA A 62 13.43 -8.13 2.31
N PHE A 63 12.44 -7.42 1.75
CA PHE A 63 12.67 -6.24 0.93
C PHE A 63 12.86 -4.95 1.76
N ALA A 64 12.08 -4.76 2.81
CA ALA A 64 11.82 -3.44 3.38
C ALA A 64 12.36 -3.23 4.80
N ASN A 65 12.69 -4.30 5.54
CA ASN A 65 13.21 -4.18 6.90
C ASN A 65 14.54 -3.41 6.95
N PRO A 66 14.89 -2.80 8.10
CA PRO A 66 16.05 -1.91 8.20
C PRO A 66 17.36 -2.51 7.66
N GLU A 67 17.67 -3.77 8.01
CA GLU A 67 18.89 -4.45 7.60
C GLU A 67 18.99 -4.62 6.08
N THR A 68 17.89 -5.00 5.43
CA THR A 68 17.85 -5.25 3.98
C THR A 68 17.67 -3.97 3.19
N ARG A 69 16.97 -2.98 3.73
CA ARG A 69 16.85 -1.65 3.13
C ARG A 69 18.19 -0.92 3.09
N GLN A 70 18.98 -1.02 4.18
CA GLN A 70 20.29 -0.36 4.29
C GLN A 70 21.37 -0.99 3.40
N ASN A 71 21.22 -2.25 2.98
CA ASN A 71 22.21 -2.92 2.15
C ASN A 71 22.26 -2.38 0.69
N GLY A 72 21.28 -1.55 0.29
CA GLY A 72 21.23 -0.89 -1.01
C GLY A 72 20.77 -1.76 -2.18
N GLN A 73 20.54 -3.06 -2.00
CA GLN A 73 20.12 -3.98 -3.07
C GLN A 73 18.77 -3.57 -3.67
N ALA A 74 17.80 -3.23 -2.83
CA ALA A 74 16.49 -2.74 -3.26
C ALA A 74 16.63 -1.46 -4.11
N LYS A 75 17.40 -0.48 -3.62
CA LYS A 75 17.68 0.77 -4.34
C LYS A 75 18.29 0.50 -5.72
N GLN A 76 19.37 -0.30 -5.76
CA GLN A 76 20.05 -0.65 -7.00
C GLN A 76 19.13 -1.35 -8.00
N TRP A 77 18.31 -2.30 -7.52
CA TRP A 77 17.37 -3.00 -8.39
C TRP A 77 16.32 -2.05 -8.97
N ILE A 78 15.74 -1.16 -8.16
CA ILE A 78 14.73 -0.18 -8.62
C ILE A 78 15.33 0.77 -9.65
N VAL A 79 16.52 1.32 -9.39
CA VAL A 79 17.22 2.22 -10.32
C VAL A 79 17.48 1.51 -11.65
N GLN A 80 18.02 0.30 -11.63
CA GLN A 80 18.34 -0.44 -12.86
C GLN A 80 17.09 -0.87 -13.63
N HIS A 81 16.04 -1.30 -12.93
CA HIS A 81 14.85 -1.85 -13.55
C HIS A 81 13.91 -0.77 -14.08
N HIS A 82 13.71 0.30 -13.32
CA HIS A 82 12.78 1.38 -13.66
C HIS A 82 13.47 2.61 -14.29
N GLN A 83 14.80 2.66 -14.30
CA GLN A 83 15.59 3.76 -14.86
C GLN A 83 15.28 5.12 -14.19
N TYR A 84 14.94 5.10 -12.90
CA TYR A 84 14.77 6.31 -12.11
C TYR A 84 16.11 6.83 -11.60
N GLU A 85 16.20 8.14 -11.42
CA GLU A 85 17.35 8.78 -10.78
C GLU A 85 17.56 8.23 -9.37
N GLU A 86 18.81 7.96 -8.99
CA GLU A 86 19.13 7.30 -7.71
C GLU A 86 18.63 8.11 -6.51
N GLU A 87 18.77 9.44 -6.58
CA GLU A 87 18.32 10.37 -5.53
C GLU A 87 16.80 10.31 -5.32
N ASP A 88 16.03 10.12 -6.40
CA ASP A 88 14.58 10.01 -6.33
C ASP A 88 14.15 8.68 -5.72
N VAL A 89 14.84 7.58 -6.06
CA VAL A 89 14.61 6.27 -5.43
C VAL A 89 14.97 6.29 -3.95
N GLU A 90 16.06 6.94 -3.57
CA GLU A 90 16.46 7.09 -2.17
C GLU A 90 15.46 7.93 -1.39
N SER A 91 15.00 9.05 -1.97
CA SER A 91 13.92 9.87 -1.41
C SER A 91 12.65 9.04 -1.22
N TRP A 92 12.23 8.29 -2.24
CA TRP A 92 11.05 7.41 -2.16
C TRP A 92 11.20 6.34 -1.07
N LEU A 93 12.34 5.65 -1.01
CA LEU A 93 12.63 4.64 0.03
C LEU A 93 12.54 5.27 1.43
N ASN A 94 13.03 6.48 1.63
CA ASN A 94 12.96 7.12 2.95
C ASN A 94 11.51 7.37 3.41
N THR A 95 10.57 7.55 2.48
CA THR A 95 9.17 7.89 2.79
C THR A 95 8.21 6.69 2.81
N VAL A 96 8.43 5.68 1.97
CA VAL A 96 7.50 4.55 1.83
C VAL A 96 7.55 3.62 3.04
N ARG A 97 6.37 3.25 3.54
CA ARG A 97 6.22 2.20 4.56
C ARG A 97 5.35 1.04 4.08
N TRP A 98 5.75 -0.18 4.43
CA TRP A 98 5.11 -1.43 4.04
C TRP A 98 4.49 -2.13 5.25
N VAL A 99 3.39 -2.82 5.00
CA VAL A 99 2.66 -3.52 6.04
C VAL A 99 3.51 -4.59 6.75
N GLY A 100 3.63 -4.49 8.08
CA GLY A 100 4.39 -5.44 8.89
C GLY A 100 5.91 -5.44 8.68
N GLU A 101 6.47 -4.38 8.09
CA GLU A 101 7.91 -4.10 8.13
C GLU A 101 8.34 -3.55 9.51
N GLN A 102 9.65 -3.48 9.74
CA GLN A 102 10.23 -2.99 11.00
C GLN A 102 10.88 -1.60 10.90
N THR A 103 10.85 -0.97 9.72
CA THR A 103 11.41 0.35 9.50
C THR A 103 10.53 1.41 10.18
N PRO A 104 11.08 2.23 11.10
CA PRO A 104 10.30 3.27 11.79
C PRO A 104 9.71 4.26 10.81
N ASP A 105 8.53 4.81 11.11
CA ASP A 105 7.90 5.84 10.28
C ASP A 105 8.85 7.02 9.98
N PRO A 106 8.73 7.65 8.81
CA PRO A 106 9.62 8.74 8.43
C PRO A 106 9.39 10.00 9.27
N ASP A 107 10.47 10.63 9.69
CA ASP A 107 10.41 11.90 10.42
C ASP A 107 9.77 13.01 9.58
N GLY A 108 8.91 13.81 10.21
CA GLY A 108 8.31 15.00 9.59
C GLY A 108 7.23 14.73 8.53
N LEU A 109 6.92 13.46 8.25
CA LEU A 109 5.85 13.06 7.34
C LEU A 109 4.57 12.80 8.12
N LYS A 110 3.46 13.34 7.60
CA LYS A 110 2.14 13.09 8.16
C LYS A 110 1.69 11.69 7.74
N VAL A 111 1.92 10.71 8.59
CA VAL A 111 1.40 9.34 8.43
C VAL A 111 -0.09 9.32 8.82
N PRO A 112 -0.95 8.57 8.11
CA PRO A 112 -2.32 8.38 8.55
C PRO A 112 -2.38 7.81 9.97
N ALA A 113 -3.24 8.37 10.82
CA ALA A 113 -3.36 7.95 12.22
C ALA A 113 -4.02 6.55 12.39
N MET A 114 -4.55 5.99 11.30
CA MET A 114 -5.34 4.76 11.27
C MET A 114 -4.81 3.84 10.19
N GLY A 115 -5.05 2.53 10.33
CA GLY A 115 -4.73 1.54 9.32
C GLY A 115 -3.26 1.16 9.16
N GLN A 116 -2.39 1.61 10.06
CA GLN A 116 -0.96 1.28 10.01
C GLN A 116 -0.65 -0.06 10.70
N ASP A 117 -1.44 -0.47 11.70
CA ASP A 117 -1.27 -1.75 12.41
C ASP A 117 -2.02 -2.88 11.68
N THR A 118 -1.54 -3.22 10.49
CA THR A 118 -2.09 -4.30 9.67
C THR A 118 -1.01 -5.29 9.26
N THR A 119 -1.43 -6.41 8.69
CA THR A 119 -0.58 -7.41 8.02
C THR A 119 -1.10 -7.59 6.61
N THR A 120 -0.38 -8.33 5.77
CA THR A 120 -0.94 -8.82 4.48
C THR A 120 -2.24 -9.62 4.63
N GLN A 121 -2.59 -10.08 5.83
CA GLN A 121 -3.77 -10.90 6.08
C GLN A 121 -4.92 -10.13 6.73
N THR A 122 -4.72 -8.87 7.10
CA THR A 122 -5.70 -8.07 7.84
C THR A 122 -5.92 -6.71 7.18
N VAL A 123 -7.07 -6.09 7.45
CA VAL A 123 -7.44 -4.76 6.99
C VAL A 123 -8.08 -3.98 8.13
N SER A 124 -7.78 -2.69 8.24
CA SER A 124 -8.38 -1.84 9.28
C SER A 124 -9.81 -1.48 8.92
N SER A 125 -10.72 -1.80 9.84
CA SER A 125 -12.13 -1.41 9.76
C SER A 125 -12.31 0.11 9.83
N GLU A 126 -11.46 0.82 10.55
CA GLU A 126 -11.47 2.28 10.64
C GLU A 126 -11.08 2.92 9.30
N THR A 127 -10.03 2.39 8.65
CA THR A 127 -9.64 2.81 7.30
C THR A 127 -10.78 2.64 6.29
N ILE A 128 -11.48 1.50 6.30
CA ILE A 128 -12.63 1.27 5.41
C ILE A 128 -13.71 2.32 5.65
N LYS A 129 -14.10 2.53 6.91
CA LYS A 129 -15.15 3.48 7.29
C LYS A 129 -14.81 4.92 6.91
N GLU A 130 -13.59 5.38 7.21
CA GLU A 130 -13.21 6.75 6.88
C GLU A 130 -13.04 6.95 5.38
N THR A 131 -12.54 5.95 4.65
CA THR A 131 -12.47 5.98 3.18
C THR A 131 -13.87 6.14 2.58
N LEU A 132 -14.83 5.30 2.97
CA LEU A 132 -16.21 5.38 2.49
C LEU A 132 -16.85 6.73 2.81
N LYS A 133 -16.66 7.24 4.03
CA LYS A 133 -17.18 8.55 4.45
C LYS A 133 -16.59 9.71 3.66
N VAL A 134 -15.29 9.69 3.37
CA VAL A 134 -14.64 10.70 2.53
C VAL A 134 -15.16 10.63 1.09
N LEU A 135 -15.29 9.42 0.54
CA LEU A 135 -15.82 9.21 -0.81
C LEU A 135 -17.29 9.62 -0.94
N GLU A 136 -18.12 9.38 0.09
CA GLU A 136 -19.51 9.85 0.12
C GLU A 136 -19.61 11.37 0.20
N LYS A 137 -18.81 12.02 1.06
CA LYS A 137 -18.73 13.48 1.11
C LYS A 137 -18.28 14.10 -0.21
N ALA A 138 -17.44 13.37 -0.96
CA ALA A 138 -17.00 13.76 -2.30
C ALA A 138 -18.02 13.43 -3.41
N GLY A 139 -19.14 12.77 -3.08
CA GLY A 139 -20.19 12.39 -4.04
C GLY A 139 -19.84 11.19 -4.93
N VAL A 140 -18.87 10.37 -4.53
CA VAL A 140 -18.38 9.23 -5.33
C VAL A 140 -19.18 7.95 -5.08
N VAL A 141 -19.56 7.68 -3.82
CA VAL A 141 -20.30 6.48 -3.38
C VAL A 141 -21.36 6.83 -2.34
N ARG A 142 -22.23 5.88 -2.00
CA ARG A 142 -22.98 5.89 -0.73
C ARG A 142 -22.18 5.11 0.32
N ALA A 143 -22.08 5.60 1.55
CA ALA A 143 -21.21 5.00 2.57
C ALA A 143 -21.92 3.98 3.47
N ASP A 144 -23.03 3.39 3.02
CA ASP A 144 -23.88 2.46 3.80
C ASP A 144 -23.38 1.00 3.78
N PHE A 145 -22.10 0.77 3.44
CA PHE A 145 -21.51 -0.56 3.44
C PHE A 145 -21.07 -0.99 4.85
N ASP A 146 -21.44 -2.20 5.24
CA ASP A 146 -20.86 -2.88 6.40
C ASP A 146 -19.41 -3.27 6.08
N PRO A 147 -18.39 -2.86 6.87
CA PRO A 147 -17.01 -3.27 6.67
C PRO A 147 -16.79 -4.78 6.52
N ASN A 148 -17.67 -5.62 7.09
CA ASN A 148 -17.60 -7.07 6.96
C ASN A 148 -17.72 -7.56 5.50
N VAL A 149 -18.33 -6.79 4.59
CA VAL A 149 -18.44 -7.18 3.19
C VAL A 149 -17.10 -7.12 2.44
N PHE A 150 -16.08 -6.48 3.02
CA PHE A 150 -14.74 -6.34 2.44
C PHE A 150 -13.79 -7.47 2.84
N VAL A 151 -14.23 -8.41 3.68
CA VAL A 151 -13.43 -9.56 4.13
C VAL A 151 -14.21 -10.86 3.97
N ASP A 152 -13.49 -11.97 3.81
CA ASP A 152 -14.02 -13.33 3.83
C ASP A 152 -14.38 -13.81 5.25
N VAL A 153 -13.62 -13.37 6.25
CA VAL A 153 -13.85 -13.67 7.67
C VAL A 153 -13.62 -12.45 8.55
N GLU A 154 -14.46 -12.26 9.57
CA GLU A 154 -14.43 -11.09 10.47
C GLU A 154 -13.08 -10.92 11.17
N SER A 155 -12.35 -12.01 11.45
CA SER A 155 -11.03 -11.96 12.10
C SER A 155 -9.94 -11.26 11.27
N ARG A 156 -10.18 -10.99 9.97
CA ARG A 156 -9.30 -10.14 9.16
C ARG A 156 -9.50 -8.64 9.42
N LEU A 157 -10.62 -8.24 10.00
CA LEU A 157 -10.84 -6.85 10.39
C LEU A 157 -10.11 -6.58 11.69
N VAL A 158 -9.17 -5.64 11.63
CA VAL A 158 -8.53 -5.06 12.81
C VAL A 158 -9.05 -3.63 13.04
N LYS A 159 -8.72 -3.05 14.18
CA LYS A 159 -9.00 -1.64 14.45
C LYS A 159 -8.03 -0.80 13.66
#